data_AF-I1I738-F1
#
_entry.id   AF-I1I738-F1
#
_cell.length_a   1.000
_cell.length_b   1.000
_cell.length_c   1.000
_cell.angle_alpha   90.00
_cell.angle_beta   90.00
_cell.angle_gamma   90.00
#
_symmetry.space_group_name_H-M   'P 1'
#
loop_
_entity.id
_entity.type
_entity.pdbx_description
1 polymer ?
#
loop_
_entity_poly.entity_id
_entity_poly.type
_entity_poly.pdbx_seq_one_letter_code
_entity_poly.pdbx_strand_id
1 'polypeptide(L)'
;MAQSAYGRLANKLIDAEVNRVLGISRRDGACAARPHAKRVAERFPGSARARLLEAYVDLEFVRGLDAAIDKRACLHRPLGFADRAAQSFPNSAVIAAFRARLLFVLGEHDAAERECRRAIALENPRDPGDDCVPPGSISAPDVNARLVLLSWQFRGLVLKILGSAEDYWENCMTAERRRDFMSVRLDTLQEEYNMVDQSPAAFTVTSALSFLEEHKTWRFWLCPLCNAARKYLDTDSLLDHMCSEHPRKVPPRLQSIVEPILRLERDDSFVGVTFCQDSDRHAIMRLEPRSNVFKWLLCGPNRRIPDPKPFAERTKEKCRTGTMLLEIINNKLTILPADKSTAEFEKVLFEIQEKWFNFVQRTALDYRQILLILARSFLWRELKKCMGNDPKVTTKRISAADIDAIFANVTEDSGITSAEEQT
;
A
#
# COMPACT_ATOMS: atom_id res chain seq x y z
N MET A 1 -34.58 5.86 -21.08
CA MET A 1 -35.40 6.34 -19.92
C MET A 1 -36.15 5.24 -19.18
N ALA A 2 -36.73 4.22 -19.85
CA ALA A 2 -37.46 3.12 -19.18
C ALA A 2 -36.59 2.21 -18.28
N GLN A 3 -35.37 1.85 -18.70
CA GLN A 3 -34.41 1.06 -17.88
C GLN A 3 -34.01 1.75 -16.56
N SER A 4 -33.95 3.09 -16.56
CA SER A 4 -33.63 3.90 -15.38
C SER A 4 -34.78 3.95 -14.38
N ALA A 5 -36.03 3.97 -14.84
CA ALA A 5 -37.21 3.93 -13.97
C ALA A 5 -37.42 2.54 -13.35
N TYR A 6 -37.21 1.47 -14.14
CA TYR A 6 -37.30 0.10 -13.67
C TYR A 6 -36.25 -0.23 -12.59
N GLY A 7 -34.99 0.19 -12.81
CA GLY A 7 -33.92 0.03 -11.81
C GLY A 7 -34.23 0.75 -10.48
N ARG A 8 -34.79 1.96 -10.53
CA ARG A 8 -35.21 2.69 -9.32
C ARG A 8 -36.37 2.01 -8.57
N LEU A 9 -37.33 1.45 -9.29
CA LEU A 9 -38.44 0.70 -8.67
C LEU A 9 -37.95 -0.61 -8.03
N ALA A 10 -37.03 -1.32 -8.69
CA ALA A 10 -36.40 -2.51 -8.16
C ALA A 10 -35.62 -2.21 -6.87
N ASN A 11 -34.83 -1.13 -6.82
CA ASN A 11 -34.09 -0.74 -5.62
C ASN A 11 -35.03 -0.40 -4.45
N LYS A 12 -36.13 0.33 -4.69
CA LYS A 12 -37.13 0.62 -3.65
C LYS A 12 -37.80 -0.65 -3.09
N LEU A 13 -38.08 -1.63 -3.95
CA LEU A 13 -38.63 -2.92 -3.50
C LEU A 13 -37.62 -3.67 -2.62
N ILE A 14 -36.35 -3.71 -3.04
CA ILE A 14 -35.27 -4.33 -2.26
C ILE A 14 -35.13 -3.62 -0.91
N ASP A 15 -35.17 -2.29 -0.87
CA ASP A 15 -35.10 -1.51 0.38
C ASP A 15 -36.23 -1.88 1.34
N ALA A 16 -37.46 -1.98 0.84
CA ALA A 16 -38.61 -2.36 1.65
C ALA A 16 -38.47 -3.79 2.20
N GLU A 17 -38.03 -4.73 1.37
CA GLU A 17 -37.80 -6.13 1.77
C GLU A 17 -36.67 -6.24 2.82
N VAL A 18 -35.55 -5.55 2.61
CA VAL A 18 -34.42 -5.49 3.55
C VAL A 18 -34.88 -4.88 4.88
N ASN A 19 -35.57 -3.73 4.85
CA ASN A 19 -36.08 -3.08 6.05
C ASN A 19 -37.09 -3.96 6.80
N ARG A 20 -37.91 -4.75 6.09
CA ARG A 20 -38.80 -5.74 6.70
C ARG A 20 -38.01 -6.80 7.46
N VAL A 21 -36.94 -7.35 6.88
CA VAL A 21 -36.08 -8.35 7.55
C VAL A 21 -35.41 -7.75 8.77
N LEU A 22 -34.86 -6.54 8.67
CA LEU A 22 -34.26 -5.83 9.80
C LEU A 22 -35.29 -5.51 10.90
N GLY A 23 -36.54 -5.23 10.51
CA GLY A 23 -37.67 -5.08 11.44
C GLY A 23 -38.00 -6.37 12.20
N ILE A 24 -37.96 -7.53 11.54
CA ILE A 24 -38.07 -8.85 12.20
C ILE A 24 -36.89 -9.04 13.16
N SER A 25 -35.67 -8.74 12.72
CA SER A 25 -34.47 -8.89 13.56
C SER A 25 -34.54 -8.08 14.86
N ARG A 26 -35.11 -6.87 14.81
CA ARG A 26 -35.28 -6.01 16.00
C ARG A 26 -36.41 -6.44 16.93
N ARG A 27 -37.51 -6.98 16.38
CA ARG A 27 -38.70 -7.36 17.18
C ARG A 27 -38.60 -8.78 17.73
N ASP A 28 -38.18 -9.72 16.89
CA ASP A 28 -38.25 -11.16 17.14
C ASP A 28 -36.85 -11.79 17.29
N GLY A 29 -35.80 -10.97 17.16
CA GLY A 29 -34.40 -11.38 17.24
C GLY A 29 -33.78 -11.79 15.91
N ALA A 30 -32.45 -11.66 15.80
CA ALA A 30 -31.72 -11.95 14.57
C ALA A 30 -31.82 -13.42 14.11
N CYS A 31 -31.99 -14.36 15.05
CA CYS A 31 -32.20 -15.79 14.72
C CYS A 31 -33.44 -15.98 13.83
N ALA A 32 -34.57 -15.35 14.20
CA ALA A 32 -35.81 -15.39 13.45
C ALA A 32 -35.69 -14.72 12.07
N ALA A 33 -34.84 -13.70 11.94
CA ALA A 33 -34.63 -12.98 10.69
C ALA A 33 -33.77 -13.73 9.65
N ARG A 34 -32.88 -14.65 10.05
CA ARG A 34 -31.97 -15.41 9.15
C ARG A 34 -32.66 -16.08 7.94
N PRO A 35 -33.74 -16.87 8.10
CA PRO A 35 -34.41 -17.47 6.95
C PRO A 35 -35.03 -16.43 6.01
N HIS A 36 -35.44 -15.26 6.53
CA HIS A 36 -35.94 -14.17 5.69
C HIS A 36 -34.81 -13.47 4.92
N ALA A 37 -33.66 -13.24 5.57
CA ALA A 37 -32.47 -12.69 4.92
C ALA A 37 -32.03 -13.56 3.74
N LYS A 38 -31.95 -14.88 3.96
CA LYS A 38 -31.62 -15.86 2.90
C LYS A 38 -32.61 -15.79 1.73
N ARG A 39 -33.92 -15.78 1.99
CA ARG A 39 -34.93 -15.66 0.92
C ARG A 39 -34.80 -14.37 0.12
N VAL A 40 -34.46 -13.25 0.76
CA VAL A 40 -34.22 -11.97 0.07
C VAL A 40 -33.00 -12.07 -0.84
N ALA A 41 -31.89 -12.65 -0.36
CA ALA A 41 -30.70 -12.86 -1.16
C ALA A 41 -30.93 -13.79 -2.37
N GLU A 42 -31.71 -14.85 -2.21
CA GLU A 42 -32.11 -15.78 -3.28
C GLU A 42 -33.05 -15.13 -4.30
N ARG A 43 -33.97 -14.28 -3.83
CA ARG A 43 -34.93 -13.56 -4.69
C ARG A 43 -34.25 -12.47 -5.52
N PHE A 44 -33.19 -11.85 -5.00
CA PHE A 44 -32.48 -10.75 -5.65
C PHE A 44 -30.98 -11.02 -5.79
N PRO A 45 -30.57 -12.05 -6.56
CA PRO A 45 -29.17 -12.47 -6.64
C PRO A 45 -28.25 -11.40 -7.25
N GLY A 46 -28.79 -10.49 -8.06
CA GLY A 46 -28.07 -9.37 -8.67
C GLY A 46 -27.92 -8.13 -7.79
N SER A 47 -28.42 -8.14 -6.55
CA SER A 47 -28.31 -7.04 -5.60
C SER A 47 -27.22 -7.30 -4.55
N ALA A 48 -26.20 -6.45 -4.51
CA ALA A 48 -25.14 -6.50 -3.51
C ALA A 48 -25.71 -6.36 -2.09
N ARG A 49 -26.65 -5.42 -1.89
CA ARG A 49 -27.36 -5.23 -0.62
C ARG A 49 -28.09 -6.49 -0.16
N ALA A 50 -28.87 -7.12 -1.05
CA ALA A 50 -29.61 -8.33 -0.72
C ALA A 50 -28.66 -9.47 -0.33
N ARG A 51 -27.51 -9.58 -1.01
CA ARG A 51 -26.50 -10.61 -0.76
C ARG A 51 -25.71 -10.35 0.52
N LEU A 52 -25.45 -9.09 0.85
CA LEU A 52 -24.82 -8.67 2.11
C LEU A 52 -25.75 -8.84 3.32
N LEU A 53 -27.07 -8.75 3.13
CA LEU A 53 -28.06 -8.88 4.21
C LEU A 53 -27.93 -10.19 5.00
N GLU A 54 -27.61 -11.30 4.34
CA GLU A 54 -27.35 -12.58 5.02
C GLU A 54 -26.20 -12.44 6.03
N ALA A 55 -25.07 -11.88 5.59
CA ALA A 55 -23.90 -11.69 6.46
C ALA A 55 -24.19 -10.72 7.61
N TYR A 56 -24.95 -9.65 7.33
CA TYR A 56 -25.35 -8.65 8.33
C TYR A 56 -26.22 -9.26 9.43
N VAL A 57 -27.31 -9.96 9.05
CA VAL A 57 -28.22 -10.59 10.03
C VAL A 57 -27.52 -11.71 10.80
N ASP A 58 -26.61 -12.45 10.16
CA ASP A 58 -25.79 -13.46 10.85
C ASP A 58 -24.86 -12.82 11.89
N LEU A 59 -24.25 -11.66 11.58
CA LEU A 59 -23.44 -10.91 12.54
C LEU A 59 -24.28 -10.40 13.72
N GLU A 60 -25.48 -9.87 13.49
CA GLU A 60 -26.41 -9.49 14.57
C GLU A 60 -26.78 -10.66 15.47
N PHE A 61 -26.96 -11.86 14.88
CA PHE A 61 -27.17 -13.08 15.66
C PHE A 61 -25.95 -13.41 16.53
N VAL A 62 -24.74 -13.32 15.98
CA VAL A 62 -23.50 -13.56 16.73
C VAL A 62 -23.31 -12.55 17.86
N ARG A 63 -23.65 -11.26 17.64
CA ARG A 63 -23.63 -10.21 18.67
C ARG A 63 -24.54 -10.56 19.85
N GLY A 64 -25.74 -11.04 19.55
CA GLY A 64 -26.76 -11.40 20.55
C GLY A 64 -26.51 -12.72 21.29
N LEU A 65 -25.44 -13.46 20.97
CA LEU A 65 -25.05 -14.64 21.75
C LEU A 65 -24.59 -14.26 23.16
N ASP A 66 -24.81 -15.17 24.10
CA ASP A 66 -24.44 -15.05 25.50
C ASP A 66 -23.01 -14.47 25.67
N ALA A 67 -22.84 -13.58 26.65
CA ALA A 67 -21.58 -12.90 26.91
C ALA A 67 -20.44 -13.87 27.28
N ALA A 68 -20.76 -15.05 27.84
CA ALA A 68 -19.80 -16.09 28.17
C ALA A 68 -19.26 -16.83 26.94
N ILE A 69 -19.98 -16.80 25.80
CA ILE A 69 -19.58 -17.46 24.56
C ILE A 69 -18.51 -16.63 23.85
N ASP A 70 -17.37 -17.24 23.57
CA ASP A 70 -16.38 -16.70 22.64
C ASP A 70 -16.95 -16.69 21.22
N LYS A 71 -17.08 -15.49 20.66
CA LYS A 71 -17.72 -15.28 19.36
C LYS A 71 -16.82 -15.63 18.18
N ARG A 72 -15.52 -15.92 18.40
CA ARG A 72 -14.54 -16.20 17.33
C ARG A 72 -15.00 -17.28 16.35
N ALA A 73 -15.35 -18.46 16.86
CA ALA A 73 -15.79 -19.57 16.01
C ALA A 73 -17.08 -19.23 15.23
N CYS A 74 -17.98 -18.47 15.84
CA CYS A 74 -19.25 -18.08 15.23
C CYS A 74 -19.07 -17.02 14.13
N LEU A 75 -18.02 -16.20 14.18
CA LEU A 75 -17.74 -15.13 13.20
C LEU A 75 -17.27 -15.64 11.83
N HIS A 76 -16.77 -16.88 11.72
CA HIS A 76 -16.41 -17.45 10.41
C HIS A 76 -17.64 -17.64 9.50
N ARG A 77 -18.83 -17.81 10.07
CA ARG A 77 -20.06 -17.95 9.29
C ARG A 77 -20.50 -16.64 8.59
N PRO A 78 -20.65 -15.49 9.28
CA PRO A 78 -20.86 -14.19 8.61
C PRO A 78 -19.73 -13.85 7.64
N LEU A 79 -18.47 -14.20 7.96
CA LEU A 79 -17.35 -14.00 7.04
C LEU A 79 -17.55 -14.79 5.74
N GLY A 80 -17.93 -16.07 5.82
CA GLY A 80 -18.20 -16.89 4.64
C GLY A 80 -19.35 -16.34 3.77
N PHE A 81 -20.38 -15.73 4.37
CA PHE A 81 -21.41 -15.00 3.62
C PHE A 81 -20.82 -13.75 2.93
N ALA A 82 -20.03 -12.96 3.65
CA ALA A 82 -19.36 -11.77 3.11
C ALA A 82 -18.37 -12.10 1.99
N ASP A 83 -17.62 -13.21 2.08
CA ASP A 83 -16.71 -13.68 1.04
C ASP A 83 -17.46 -13.98 -0.27
N ARG A 84 -18.58 -14.71 -0.19
CA ARG A 84 -19.43 -14.99 -1.36
C ARG A 84 -20.02 -13.72 -1.97
N ALA A 85 -20.41 -12.76 -1.12
CA ALA A 85 -20.88 -11.46 -1.58
C ALA A 85 -19.75 -10.68 -2.27
N ALA A 86 -18.54 -10.68 -1.73
CA ALA A 86 -17.38 -9.99 -2.29
C ALA A 86 -16.96 -10.59 -3.65
N GLN A 87 -17.05 -11.92 -3.79
CA GLN A 87 -16.83 -12.61 -5.06
C GLN A 87 -17.89 -12.24 -6.11
N SER A 88 -19.15 -12.13 -5.70
CA SER A 88 -20.26 -11.77 -6.59
C SER A 88 -20.25 -10.27 -6.98
N PHE A 89 -19.70 -9.41 -6.12
CA PHE A 89 -19.70 -7.95 -6.26
C PHE A 89 -18.32 -7.35 -5.92
N PRO A 90 -17.29 -7.63 -6.73
CA PRO A 90 -15.91 -7.22 -6.43
C PRO A 90 -15.72 -5.70 -6.39
N ASN A 91 -16.60 -4.93 -7.04
CA ASN A 91 -16.58 -3.47 -7.07
C ASN A 91 -17.48 -2.80 -5.99
N SER A 92 -18.04 -3.57 -5.05
CA SER A 92 -18.79 -3.00 -3.92
C SER A 92 -17.86 -2.64 -2.77
N ALA A 93 -17.66 -1.34 -2.55
CA ALA A 93 -16.87 -0.84 -1.42
C ALA A 93 -17.55 -1.12 -0.06
N VAL A 94 -18.89 -1.24 -0.02
CA VAL A 94 -19.63 -1.58 1.20
C VAL A 94 -19.33 -3.00 1.64
N ILE A 95 -19.40 -3.97 0.72
CA ILE A 95 -19.09 -5.37 1.02
C ILE A 95 -17.63 -5.50 1.45
N ALA A 96 -16.72 -4.82 0.76
CA ALA A 96 -15.31 -4.81 1.13
C ALA A 96 -15.09 -4.25 2.54
N ALA A 97 -15.79 -3.16 2.91
CA ALA A 97 -15.70 -2.57 4.25
C ALA A 97 -16.27 -3.50 5.34
N PHE A 98 -17.38 -4.18 5.07
CA PHE A 98 -17.95 -5.16 6.00
C PHE A 98 -17.01 -6.36 6.19
N ARG A 99 -16.50 -6.91 5.09
CA ARG A 99 -15.56 -8.04 5.07
C ARG A 99 -14.25 -7.71 5.80
N ALA A 100 -13.64 -6.57 5.50
CA ALA A 100 -12.39 -6.14 6.11
C ALA A 100 -12.51 -6.00 7.64
N ARG A 101 -13.65 -5.50 8.13
CA ARG A 101 -13.94 -5.43 9.57
C ARG A 101 -14.07 -6.81 10.22
N LEU A 102 -14.74 -7.76 9.58
CA LEU A 102 -14.80 -9.14 10.10
C LEU A 102 -13.41 -9.77 10.17
N LEU A 103 -12.61 -9.62 9.11
CA LEU A 103 -11.23 -10.10 9.07
C LEU A 103 -10.39 -9.47 10.19
N PHE A 104 -10.56 -8.16 10.43
CA PHE A 104 -9.86 -7.48 11.53
C PHE A 104 -10.25 -8.06 12.89
N VAL A 105 -11.55 -8.23 13.17
CA VAL A 105 -12.02 -8.78 14.46
C VAL A 105 -11.49 -10.20 14.68
N LEU A 106 -11.40 -11.00 13.63
CA LEU A 106 -10.83 -12.36 13.68
C LEU A 106 -9.30 -12.40 13.86
N GLY A 107 -8.62 -11.25 13.85
CA GLY A 107 -7.16 -11.18 13.89
C GLY A 107 -6.50 -11.52 12.55
N GLU A 108 -7.25 -11.56 11.45
CA GLU A 108 -6.74 -11.75 10.09
C GLU A 108 -6.28 -10.40 9.50
N HIS A 109 -5.38 -9.71 10.23
CA HIS A 109 -4.93 -8.33 9.93
C HIS A 109 -4.38 -8.17 8.50
N ASP A 110 -3.64 -9.17 8.01
CA ASP A 110 -3.07 -9.14 6.66
C ASP A 110 -4.14 -9.22 5.57
N ALA A 111 -5.18 -10.04 5.75
CA ALA A 111 -6.31 -10.13 4.84
C ALA A 111 -7.19 -8.87 4.92
N ALA A 112 -7.43 -8.34 6.12
CA ALA A 112 -8.17 -7.11 6.34
C ALA A 112 -7.51 -5.92 5.62
N GLU A 113 -6.20 -5.75 5.80
CA GLU A 113 -5.44 -4.66 5.18
C GLU A 113 -5.42 -4.75 3.64
N ARG A 114 -5.26 -5.96 3.09
CA ARG A 114 -5.36 -6.19 1.64
C ARG A 114 -6.73 -5.80 1.10
N GLU A 115 -7.80 -6.18 1.79
CA GLU A 115 -9.16 -5.84 1.38
C GLU A 115 -9.39 -4.32 1.42
N CYS A 116 -8.91 -3.63 2.46
CA CYS A 116 -8.92 -2.17 2.54
C CYS A 116 -8.22 -1.52 1.35
N ARG A 117 -6.99 -1.96 1.04
CA ARG A 117 -6.19 -1.39 -0.05
C ARG A 117 -6.82 -1.64 -1.41
N ARG A 118 -7.32 -2.86 -1.64
CA ARG A 118 -8.04 -3.24 -2.84
C ARG A 118 -9.25 -2.33 -3.05
N ALA A 119 -10.03 -2.09 -1.99
CA ALA A 119 -11.22 -1.24 -2.06
C ALA A 119 -10.89 0.24 -2.32
N ILE A 120 -9.82 0.77 -1.74
CA ILE A 120 -9.34 2.14 -2.01
C ILE A 120 -8.90 2.31 -3.47
N ALA A 121 -8.36 1.25 -4.09
CA ALA A 121 -7.84 1.27 -5.46
C ALA A 121 -8.89 0.93 -6.53
N LEU A 122 -10.18 0.85 -6.19
CA LEU A 122 -11.25 0.59 -7.16
C LEU A 122 -11.39 1.75 -8.15
N GLU A 123 -11.29 1.47 -9.45
CA GLU A 123 -11.46 2.48 -10.50
C GLU A 123 -12.93 2.86 -10.74
N ASN A 124 -13.84 1.87 -10.65
CA ASN A 124 -15.27 2.04 -10.93
C ASN A 124 -16.13 1.39 -9.80
N PRO A 125 -16.10 1.96 -8.58
CA PRO A 125 -16.87 1.42 -7.47
C PRO A 125 -18.38 1.62 -7.68
N ARG A 126 -19.19 0.67 -7.20
CA ARG A 126 -20.65 0.83 -7.12
C ARG A 126 -21.00 1.92 -6.13
N ASP A 127 -22.17 2.54 -6.32
CA ASP A 127 -22.69 3.50 -5.36
C ASP A 127 -22.90 2.84 -3.98
N PRO A 128 -22.20 3.28 -2.91
CA PRO A 128 -22.41 2.72 -1.58
C PRO A 128 -23.85 2.84 -1.08
N GLY A 129 -24.59 3.85 -1.57
CA GLY A 129 -25.99 4.04 -1.25
C GLY A 129 -26.83 2.83 -1.66
N ASP A 130 -26.53 2.22 -2.81
CA ASP A 130 -27.24 1.05 -3.36
C ASP A 130 -26.88 -0.29 -2.68
N ASP A 131 -25.74 -0.33 -2.00
CA ASP A 131 -25.20 -1.57 -1.43
C ASP A 131 -25.29 -1.62 0.10
N CYS A 132 -25.46 -0.48 0.78
CA CYS A 132 -25.46 -0.37 2.23
C CYS A 132 -26.59 -1.16 2.91
N VAL A 133 -26.25 -1.82 4.02
CA VAL A 133 -27.17 -2.48 4.95
C VAL A 133 -26.89 -1.93 6.35
N PRO A 134 -27.89 -1.36 7.05
CA PRO A 134 -29.25 -1.04 6.59
C PRO A 134 -29.29 -0.05 5.41
N PRO A 135 -30.36 -0.01 4.60
CA PRO A 135 -30.52 1.01 3.57
C PRO A 135 -30.42 2.42 4.16
N GLY A 136 -29.59 3.27 3.57
CA GLY A 136 -29.34 4.63 4.03
C GLY A 136 -28.32 4.77 5.17
N SER A 137 -27.68 3.69 5.62
CA SER A 137 -26.67 3.74 6.70
C SER A 137 -25.40 4.50 6.32
N ILE A 138 -25.11 4.64 5.02
CA ILE A 138 -24.05 5.50 4.50
C ILE A 138 -24.72 6.70 3.83
N SER A 139 -25.10 7.69 4.64
CA SER A 139 -25.79 8.89 4.19
C SER A 139 -24.77 9.99 3.84
N ALA A 140 -24.75 10.39 2.57
CA ALA A 140 -24.01 11.55 2.08
C ALA A 140 -24.69 12.05 0.79
N PRO A 141 -24.51 13.32 0.40
CA PRO A 141 -25.30 13.96 -0.66
C PRO A 141 -25.15 13.29 -2.03
N ASP A 142 -23.96 12.78 -2.35
CA ASP A 142 -23.65 12.16 -3.63
C ASP A 142 -22.76 10.92 -3.49
N VAL A 143 -22.53 10.24 -4.63
CA VAL A 143 -21.76 8.99 -4.71
C VAL A 143 -20.32 9.19 -4.22
N ASN A 144 -19.67 10.30 -4.61
CA ASN A 144 -18.28 10.57 -4.25
C ASN A 144 -18.15 10.82 -2.76
N ALA A 145 -19.06 11.60 -2.17
CA ALA A 145 -19.10 11.82 -0.73
C ALA A 145 -19.22 10.50 0.05
N ARG A 146 -20.09 9.58 -0.39
CA ARG A 146 -20.21 8.24 0.22
C ARG A 146 -18.94 7.40 0.07
N LEU A 147 -18.26 7.46 -1.08
CA LEU A 147 -17.00 6.77 -1.32
C LEU A 147 -15.85 7.34 -0.48
N VAL A 148 -15.83 8.66 -0.26
CA VAL A 148 -14.87 9.31 0.65
C VAL A 148 -15.07 8.82 2.08
N LEU A 149 -16.32 8.73 2.57
CA LEU A 149 -16.61 8.17 3.89
C LEU A 149 -16.08 6.73 4.05
N LEU A 150 -16.31 5.86 3.05
CA LEU A 150 -15.76 4.51 3.06
C LEU A 150 -14.22 4.50 3.01
N SER A 151 -13.62 5.40 2.23
CA SER A 151 -12.16 5.56 2.16
C SER A 151 -11.57 5.91 3.53
N TRP A 152 -12.23 6.78 4.30
CA TRP A 152 -11.85 7.06 5.69
C TRP A 152 -11.98 5.84 6.59
N GLN A 153 -13.05 5.06 6.45
CA GLN A 153 -13.22 3.83 7.22
C GLN A 153 -12.11 2.81 6.93
N PHE A 154 -11.71 2.64 5.65
CA PHE A 154 -10.61 1.77 5.28
C PHE A 154 -9.28 2.25 5.87
N ARG A 155 -8.97 3.55 5.74
CA ARG A 155 -7.76 4.14 6.33
C ARG A 155 -7.74 4.00 7.85
N GLY A 156 -8.87 4.26 8.51
CA GLY A 156 -9.03 4.07 9.95
C GLY A 156 -8.77 2.63 10.38
N LEU A 157 -9.27 1.65 9.61
CA LEU A 157 -8.99 0.23 9.89
C LEU A 157 -7.51 -0.13 9.70
N VAL A 158 -6.86 0.40 8.65
CA VAL A 158 -5.41 0.24 8.47
C VAL A 158 -4.64 0.84 9.65
N LEU A 159 -5.01 2.05 10.12
CA LEU A 159 -4.39 2.67 11.30
C LEU A 159 -4.60 1.84 12.57
N LYS A 160 -5.78 1.23 12.76
CA LYS A 160 -6.01 0.28 13.86
C LYS A 160 -5.07 -0.93 13.78
N ILE A 161 -4.83 -1.48 12.58
CA ILE A 161 -3.86 -2.57 12.37
C ILE A 161 -2.45 -2.11 12.75
N LEU A 162 -2.07 -0.88 12.39
CA LEU A 162 -0.78 -0.31 12.78
C LEU A 162 -0.65 -0.20 14.29
N GLY A 163 -1.67 0.32 14.98
CA GLY A 163 -1.68 0.41 16.44
C GLY A 163 -1.59 -0.96 17.12
N SER A 164 -2.30 -1.97 16.61
CA SER A 164 -2.17 -3.35 17.10
C SER A 164 -0.78 -3.92 16.88
N ALA A 165 -0.12 -3.57 15.77
CA ALA A 165 1.24 -4.02 15.48
C ALA A 165 2.27 -3.34 16.39
N GLU A 166 2.11 -2.04 16.65
CA GLU A 166 2.92 -1.29 17.61
C GLU A 166 2.81 -1.88 19.02
N ASP A 167 1.58 -2.13 19.48
CA ASP A 167 1.32 -2.78 20.77
C ASP A 167 1.95 -4.18 20.87
N TYR A 168 1.77 -5.01 19.83
CA TYR A 168 2.37 -6.34 19.79
C TYR A 168 3.91 -6.29 19.82
N TRP A 169 4.50 -5.39 19.04
CA TRP A 169 5.95 -5.23 18.96
C TRP A 169 6.57 -4.84 20.30
N GLU A 170 5.94 -3.91 21.02
CA GLU A 170 6.48 -3.45 22.30
C GLU A 170 6.17 -4.40 23.46
N ASN A 171 4.94 -4.91 23.53
CA ASN A 171 4.44 -5.63 24.70
C ASN A 171 4.51 -7.16 24.56
N CYS A 172 4.57 -7.71 23.34
CA CYS A 172 4.58 -9.16 23.12
C CYS A 172 5.93 -9.70 22.61
N MET A 173 6.76 -8.88 21.96
CA MET A 173 8.07 -9.32 21.46
C MET A 173 9.21 -8.95 22.41
N THR A 174 10.03 -9.94 22.77
CA THR A 174 11.29 -9.71 23.52
C THR A 174 12.28 -8.94 22.66
N ALA A 175 13.25 -8.26 23.29
CA ALA A 175 14.30 -7.54 22.57
C ALA A 175 15.11 -8.45 21.63
N GLU A 176 15.32 -9.72 22.02
CA GLU A 176 15.96 -10.73 21.18
C GLU A 176 15.12 -11.08 19.96
N ARG A 177 13.85 -11.45 20.17
CA ARG A 177 12.92 -11.75 19.07
C ARG A 177 12.76 -10.57 18.12
N ARG A 178 12.77 -9.33 18.63
CA ARG A 178 12.76 -8.11 17.80
C ARG A 178 14.00 -7.98 16.93
N ARG A 179 15.20 -8.28 17.45
CA ARG A 179 16.44 -8.26 16.65
C ARG A 179 16.43 -9.31 15.56
N ASP A 180 16.03 -10.53 15.90
CA ASP A 180 16.00 -11.64 14.95
C ASP A 180 14.95 -11.39 13.86
N PHE A 181 13.79 -10.84 14.24
CA PHE A 181 12.74 -10.48 13.29
C PHE A 181 13.20 -9.45 12.27
N MET A 182 14.15 -8.57 12.60
CA MET A 182 14.67 -7.56 11.68
C MET A 182 15.78 -8.08 10.75
N SER A 183 16.00 -9.40 10.75
CA SER A 183 16.96 -10.08 9.89
C SER A 183 16.23 -10.90 8.84
N VAL A 184 16.47 -10.62 7.56
CA VAL A 184 15.83 -11.35 6.46
C VAL A 184 16.90 -11.98 5.58
N ARG A 185 16.77 -13.28 5.34
CA ARG A 185 17.68 -13.99 4.43
C ARG A 185 17.42 -13.58 2.97
N LEU A 186 18.49 -13.52 2.19
CA LEU A 186 18.43 -13.07 0.79
C LEU A 186 17.73 -14.07 -0.15
N ASP A 187 17.73 -15.36 0.18
CA ASP A 187 16.93 -16.38 -0.51
C ASP A 187 15.43 -16.14 -0.34
N THR A 188 14.98 -15.81 0.87
CA THR A 188 13.59 -15.40 1.14
C THR A 188 13.22 -14.16 0.32
N LEU A 189 14.13 -13.19 0.18
CA LEU A 189 13.88 -12.02 -0.66
C LEU A 189 13.79 -12.38 -2.15
N GLN A 190 14.53 -13.39 -2.61
CA GLN A 190 14.40 -13.90 -3.97
C GLN A 190 13.02 -14.54 -4.20
N GLU A 191 12.54 -15.35 -3.26
CA GLU A 191 11.20 -15.95 -3.32
C GLU A 191 10.10 -14.88 -3.35
N GLU A 192 10.21 -13.87 -2.49
CA GLU A 192 9.29 -12.72 -2.48
C GLU A 192 9.35 -11.92 -3.79
N TYR A 193 10.52 -11.82 -4.42
CA TYR A 193 10.64 -11.17 -5.71
C TYR A 193 10.05 -11.98 -6.86
N ASN A 194 10.16 -13.31 -6.83
CA ASN A 194 9.56 -14.19 -7.84
C ASN A 194 8.02 -14.07 -7.89
N MET A 195 7.40 -13.66 -6.78
CA MET A 195 5.96 -13.34 -6.72
C MET A 195 5.61 -12.03 -7.43
N VAL A 196 6.60 -11.13 -7.63
CA VAL A 196 6.45 -9.81 -8.26
C VAL A 196 6.71 -9.89 -9.76
N ASP A 197 7.75 -10.61 -10.16
CA ASP A 197 8.15 -10.76 -11.56
C ASP A 197 8.54 -12.23 -11.81
N GLN A 198 7.70 -12.93 -12.56
CA GLN A 198 7.91 -14.34 -12.93
C GLN A 198 8.70 -14.48 -14.25
N SER A 199 9.20 -13.38 -14.82
CA SER A 199 9.91 -13.45 -16.10
C SER A 199 11.26 -14.16 -15.97
N PRO A 200 11.69 -14.95 -16.97
CA PRO A 200 12.97 -15.66 -16.92
C PRO A 200 14.20 -14.74 -16.87
N ALA A 201 14.04 -13.48 -17.31
CA ALA A 201 15.07 -12.44 -17.29
C ALA A 201 14.92 -11.47 -16.11
N ALA A 202 14.11 -11.83 -15.11
CA ALA A 202 13.88 -11.00 -13.95
C ALA A 202 15.17 -10.80 -13.13
N PHE A 203 15.17 -9.76 -12.31
CA PHE A 203 16.25 -9.52 -11.35
C PHE A 203 16.44 -10.74 -10.44
N THR A 204 17.70 -11.08 -10.17
CA THR A 204 18.05 -12.06 -9.15
C THR A 204 18.90 -11.43 -8.06
N VAL A 205 18.62 -11.81 -6.81
CA VAL A 205 19.42 -11.41 -5.65
C VAL A 205 20.86 -11.87 -5.81
N THR A 206 21.08 -13.06 -6.40
CA THR A 206 22.43 -13.54 -6.76
C THR A 206 23.15 -12.59 -7.73
N SER A 207 22.47 -12.09 -8.78
CA SER A 207 23.08 -11.12 -9.69
C SER A 207 23.47 -9.81 -8.98
N ALA A 208 22.69 -9.40 -7.98
CA ALA A 208 23.00 -8.23 -7.15
C ALA A 208 24.24 -8.45 -6.27
N LEU A 209 24.36 -9.65 -5.70
CA LEU A 209 25.51 -10.03 -4.87
C LEU A 209 26.79 -10.15 -5.69
N SER A 210 26.74 -10.83 -6.85
CA SER A 210 27.89 -10.89 -7.76
C SER A 210 28.33 -9.50 -8.21
N PHE A 211 27.38 -8.60 -8.48
CA PHE A 211 27.69 -7.20 -8.80
C PHE A 211 28.38 -6.47 -7.63
N LEU A 212 27.93 -6.69 -6.39
CA LEU A 212 28.59 -6.13 -5.22
C LEU A 212 30.01 -6.71 -5.06
N GLU A 213 30.19 -8.01 -5.26
CA GLU A 213 31.49 -8.68 -5.14
C GLU A 213 32.49 -8.14 -6.16
N GLU A 214 32.05 -7.93 -7.40
CA GLU A 214 32.88 -7.43 -8.50
C GLU A 214 33.22 -5.94 -8.33
N HIS A 215 32.23 -5.09 -8.06
CA HIS A 215 32.40 -3.64 -8.13
C HIS A 215 32.48 -2.93 -6.78
N LYS A 216 32.28 -3.65 -5.68
CA LYS A 216 32.27 -3.11 -4.30
C LYS A 216 31.26 -1.98 -4.08
N THR A 217 30.23 -1.89 -4.93
CA THR A 217 29.13 -0.94 -4.83
C THR A 217 27.83 -1.62 -5.21
N TRP A 218 26.72 -1.15 -4.64
CA TRP A 218 25.37 -1.54 -5.03
C TRP A 218 24.75 -0.59 -6.07
N ARG A 219 25.38 0.57 -6.25
CA ARG A 219 24.86 1.70 -7.01
C ARG A 219 25.51 1.74 -8.39
N PHE A 220 24.69 2.02 -9.39
CA PHE A 220 25.11 2.22 -10.77
C PHE A 220 24.10 3.09 -11.52
N TRP A 221 24.48 3.50 -12.72
CA TRP A 221 23.64 4.23 -13.65
C TRP A 221 23.51 3.47 -14.96
N LEU A 222 22.43 3.75 -15.68
CA LEU A 222 22.19 3.25 -17.02
C LEU A 222 22.05 4.46 -17.93
N CYS A 223 22.61 4.36 -19.14
CA CYS A 223 22.38 5.38 -20.14
C CYS A 223 20.89 5.39 -20.54
N PRO A 224 20.17 6.53 -20.36
CA PRO A 224 18.75 6.61 -20.66
C PRO A 224 18.45 6.56 -22.17
N LEU A 225 19.48 6.66 -23.02
CA LEU A 225 19.38 6.70 -24.47
C LEU A 225 19.73 5.37 -25.15
N CYS A 226 20.32 4.41 -24.42
CA CYS A 226 20.81 3.12 -24.93
C CYS A 226 19.90 1.92 -24.57
N ASN A 227 18.60 2.14 -24.31
CA ASN A 227 17.68 1.08 -23.85
C ASN A 227 18.25 0.27 -22.65
N ALA A 228 18.98 0.91 -21.75
CA ALA A 228 19.57 0.28 -20.57
C ALA A 228 20.61 -0.85 -20.85
N ALA A 229 21.27 -0.84 -22.01
CA ALA A 229 22.21 -1.91 -22.39
C ALA A 229 23.52 -1.96 -21.58
N ARG A 230 23.98 -0.83 -21.02
CA ARG A 230 25.26 -0.74 -20.28
C ARG A 230 25.10 -0.09 -18.91
N LYS A 231 25.83 -0.63 -17.93
CA LYS A 231 25.93 -0.11 -16.55
C LYS A 231 27.18 0.74 -16.40
N TYR A 232 27.06 1.84 -15.66
CA TYR A 232 28.14 2.78 -15.34
C TYR A 232 28.24 2.91 -13.82
N LEU A 233 29.47 2.88 -13.29
CA LEU A 233 29.72 2.92 -11.85
C LEU A 233 29.98 4.33 -11.33
N ASP A 234 30.33 5.23 -12.23
CA ASP A 234 30.61 6.63 -11.98
C ASP A 234 29.90 7.50 -13.05
N THR A 235 29.63 8.73 -12.66
CA THR A 235 28.92 9.70 -13.49
C THR A 235 29.76 10.20 -14.65
N ASP A 236 31.08 10.15 -14.53
CA ASP A 236 32.01 10.71 -15.50
C ASP A 236 32.06 9.80 -16.72
N SER A 237 32.25 8.49 -16.51
CA SER A 237 32.15 7.46 -17.54
C SER A 237 30.78 7.42 -18.22
N LEU A 238 29.71 7.68 -17.46
CA LEU A 238 28.36 7.81 -18.04
C LEU A 238 28.27 9.03 -18.95
N LEU A 239 28.77 10.18 -18.51
CA LEU A 239 28.76 11.42 -19.27
C LEU A 239 29.62 11.30 -20.53
N ASP A 240 30.82 10.73 -20.43
CA ASP A 240 31.72 10.44 -21.55
C ASP A 240 31.03 9.59 -22.61
N HIS A 241 30.36 8.52 -22.19
CA HIS A 241 29.58 7.68 -23.10
C HIS A 241 28.44 8.48 -23.76
N MET A 242 27.69 9.27 -23.01
CA MET A 242 26.58 10.03 -23.58
C MET A 242 27.05 11.09 -24.57
N CYS A 243 28.15 11.78 -24.29
CA CYS A 243 28.75 12.77 -25.19
C CYS A 243 29.29 12.13 -26.48
N SER A 244 29.90 10.95 -26.38
CA SER A 244 30.50 10.25 -27.53
C SER A 244 29.48 9.54 -28.42
N GLU A 245 28.56 8.77 -27.82
CA GLU A 245 27.61 7.93 -28.56
C GLU A 245 26.28 8.65 -28.84
N HIS A 246 25.97 9.73 -28.12
CA HIS A 246 24.72 10.49 -28.28
C HIS A 246 24.92 12.01 -28.42
N PRO A 247 25.85 12.50 -29.26
CA PRO A 247 26.22 13.92 -29.34
C PRO A 247 25.07 14.85 -29.73
N ARG A 248 24.05 14.32 -30.43
CA ARG A 248 22.84 15.09 -30.80
C ARG A 248 21.94 15.40 -29.61
N LYS A 249 21.95 14.54 -28.59
CA LYS A 249 21.10 14.67 -27.40
C LYS A 249 21.87 15.19 -26.19
N VAL A 250 23.17 14.90 -26.13
CA VAL A 250 24.07 15.34 -25.05
C VAL A 250 25.30 16.01 -25.68
N PRO A 251 25.32 17.35 -25.78
CA PRO A 251 26.43 18.06 -26.38
C PRO A 251 27.71 17.95 -25.53
N PRO A 252 28.91 17.82 -26.15
CA PRO A 252 30.19 17.75 -25.41
C PRO A 252 30.46 18.93 -24.48
N ARG A 253 29.88 20.11 -24.77
CA ARG A 253 29.99 21.30 -23.91
C ARG A 253 29.46 21.06 -22.48
N LEU A 254 28.51 20.13 -22.29
CA LEU A 254 27.97 19.78 -20.98
C LEU A 254 29.07 19.30 -20.02
N GLN A 255 30.06 18.56 -20.53
CA GLN A 255 31.16 18.01 -19.74
C GLN A 255 31.94 19.11 -19.00
N SER A 256 32.29 20.19 -19.71
CA SER A 256 33.02 21.34 -19.15
C SER A 256 32.25 22.14 -18.09
N ILE A 257 30.93 21.94 -17.99
CA ILE A 257 30.03 22.71 -17.11
C ILE A 257 29.76 21.97 -15.78
N VAL A 258 29.82 20.63 -15.83
CA VAL A 258 29.24 19.75 -14.83
C VAL A 258 30.25 19.17 -13.84
N GLU A 259 31.53 19.10 -14.22
CA GLU A 259 32.64 18.63 -13.38
C GLU A 259 32.70 19.20 -11.93
N PRO A 260 32.24 20.44 -11.62
CA PRO A 260 32.47 20.99 -10.27
C PRO A 260 31.57 20.49 -9.11
N ILE A 261 30.49 19.72 -9.30
CA ILE A 261 29.42 19.57 -8.27
C ILE A 261 29.10 18.12 -7.84
N LEU A 262 30.10 17.25 -7.66
CA LEU A 262 29.82 15.90 -7.13
C LEU A 262 30.49 15.63 -5.78
N ARG A 263 30.19 16.47 -4.78
CA ARG A 263 30.16 16.00 -3.39
C ARG A 263 28.81 15.33 -3.14
N LEU A 264 28.74 14.04 -3.45
CA LEU A 264 27.58 13.18 -3.18
C LEU A 264 27.18 13.29 -1.70
N GLU A 265 26.06 13.94 -1.42
CA GLU A 265 25.35 13.69 -0.17
C GLU A 265 24.98 12.21 -0.11
N ARG A 266 25.25 11.58 1.03
CA ARG A 266 24.86 10.19 1.28
C ARG A 266 23.35 10.11 1.22
N ASP A 267 22.87 9.12 0.49
CA ASP A 267 21.47 8.72 0.56
C ASP A 267 21.23 8.09 1.94
N ASP A 268 20.67 8.88 2.86
CA ASP A 268 20.38 8.48 4.25
C ASP A 268 19.33 7.36 4.35
N SER A 269 18.70 6.96 3.24
CA SER A 269 17.69 5.91 3.20
C SER A 269 18.21 4.52 3.59
N PHE A 270 19.53 4.30 3.52
CA PHE A 270 20.19 3.04 3.85
C PHE A 270 20.88 3.02 5.21
N VAL A 271 20.83 4.12 5.97
CA VAL A 271 21.41 4.11 7.32
C VAL A 271 20.64 3.14 8.21
N GLY A 272 21.36 2.20 8.82
CA GLY A 272 20.78 1.08 9.58
C GLY A 272 20.52 -0.17 8.73
N VAL A 273 20.93 -0.24 7.47
CA VAL A 273 20.86 -1.47 6.66
C VAL A 273 22.26 -2.07 6.54
N THR A 274 22.43 -3.31 7.00
CA THR A 274 23.70 -4.06 6.88
C THR A 274 23.48 -5.41 6.21
N PHE A 275 24.53 -5.90 5.56
CA PHE A 275 24.55 -7.22 4.93
C PHE A 275 25.61 -8.07 5.61
N CYS A 276 25.26 -9.27 6.02
CA CYS A 276 26.13 -10.20 6.75
C CYS A 276 25.85 -11.65 6.33
N GLN A 277 26.58 -12.61 6.90
CA GLN A 277 26.33 -14.03 6.71
C GLN A 277 25.92 -14.66 8.05
N ASP A 278 25.04 -15.66 8.01
CA ASP A 278 24.78 -16.52 9.19
C ASP A 278 25.87 -17.60 9.37
N SER A 279 25.71 -18.40 10.41
CA SER A 279 26.59 -19.54 10.72
C SER A 279 26.70 -20.56 9.59
N ASP A 280 25.67 -20.64 8.75
CA ASP A 280 25.57 -21.57 7.63
C ASP A 280 25.94 -20.90 6.29
N ARG A 281 26.52 -19.69 6.35
CA ARG A 281 26.95 -18.87 5.22
C ARG A 281 25.83 -18.35 4.30
N HIS A 282 24.58 -18.37 4.74
CA HIS A 282 23.52 -17.68 4.01
C HIS A 282 23.66 -16.17 4.19
N ALA A 283 23.49 -15.44 3.10
CA ALA A 283 23.53 -14.00 3.13
C ALA A 283 22.23 -13.43 3.73
N ILE A 284 22.40 -12.52 4.69
CA ILE A 284 21.31 -11.92 5.47
C ILE A 284 21.39 -10.40 5.34
N MET A 285 20.23 -9.78 5.12
CA MET A 285 20.04 -8.36 5.29
C MET A 285 19.51 -8.08 6.69
N ARG A 286 20.27 -7.34 7.49
CA ARG A 286 19.88 -6.88 8.82
C ARG A 286 19.45 -5.44 8.79
N LEU A 287 18.38 -5.16 9.50
CA LEU A 287 17.74 -3.86 9.55
C LEU A 287 17.79 -3.37 10.99
N GLU A 288 18.67 -2.42 11.30
CA GLU A 288 18.75 -1.81 12.62
C GLU A 288 17.54 -0.89 12.82
N PRO A 289 16.65 -1.21 13.78
CA PRO A 289 15.54 -0.34 14.08
C PRO A 289 16.07 0.98 14.68
N ARG A 290 15.80 2.09 14.00
CA ARG A 290 15.89 3.41 14.63
C ARG A 290 14.79 3.53 15.70
N SER A 291 14.88 4.54 16.56
CA SER A 291 13.97 4.84 17.67
C SER A 291 12.45 4.84 17.36
N ASN A 292 12.04 4.67 16.10
CA ASN A 292 10.71 4.25 15.71
C ASN A 292 10.75 3.25 14.53
N VAL A 293 10.62 1.95 14.85
CA VAL A 293 10.65 0.84 13.88
C VAL A 293 9.56 0.97 12.83
N PHE A 294 8.37 1.43 13.21
CA PHE A 294 7.21 1.52 12.32
C PHE A 294 7.29 2.70 11.36
N LYS A 295 7.82 3.85 11.79
CA LYS A 295 8.15 4.97 10.91
C LYS A 295 9.17 4.55 9.84
N TRP A 296 10.05 3.62 10.18
CA TRP A 296 11.08 3.13 9.27
C TRP A 296 10.57 1.98 8.36
N LEU A 297 9.80 1.03 8.92
CA LEU A 297 9.23 -0.11 8.22
C LEU A 297 8.15 0.33 7.22
N LEU A 298 7.35 1.31 7.62
CA LEU A 298 6.19 1.81 6.88
C LEU A 298 6.53 3.21 6.34
N CYS A 299 6.92 3.29 5.07
CA CYS A 299 7.50 4.51 4.50
C CYS A 299 6.55 5.73 4.50
N GLY A 300 7.14 6.92 4.66
CA GLY A 300 6.50 8.20 4.37
C GLY A 300 5.41 8.67 5.37
N PRO A 301 4.84 9.87 5.15
CA PRO A 301 3.81 10.44 6.04
C PRO A 301 2.54 9.59 6.11
N ASN A 302 2.27 8.81 5.06
CA ASN A 302 1.11 7.91 4.98
C ASN A 302 1.39 6.48 5.52
N ARG A 303 2.57 6.25 6.12
CA ARG A 303 2.99 4.96 6.71
C ARG A 303 2.62 3.75 5.83
N ARG A 304 3.13 3.74 4.59
CA ARG A 304 2.85 2.69 3.60
C ARG A 304 4.14 2.13 3.02
N ILE A 305 4.19 0.81 2.86
CA ILE A 305 5.24 0.15 2.07
C ILE A 305 4.90 0.32 0.59
N PRO A 306 5.78 0.90 -0.24
CA PRO A 306 5.60 0.93 -1.67
C PRO A 306 5.45 -0.49 -2.22
N ASP A 307 4.49 -0.72 -3.10
CA ASP A 307 4.33 -2.04 -3.70
C ASP A 307 5.62 -2.40 -4.47
N PRO A 308 6.18 -3.60 -4.25
CA PRO A 308 7.29 -4.08 -5.07
C PRO A 308 6.88 -4.06 -6.54
N LYS A 309 7.78 -3.61 -7.40
CA LYS A 309 7.58 -3.53 -8.84
C LYS A 309 8.69 -4.29 -9.56
N PRO A 310 8.43 -4.87 -10.73
CA PRO A 310 9.44 -5.46 -11.58
C PRO A 310 10.66 -4.54 -11.74
N PHE A 311 11.86 -5.12 -11.75
CA PHE A 311 13.09 -4.33 -11.80
C PHE A 311 13.21 -3.62 -13.15
N ALA A 312 12.77 -4.29 -14.21
CA ALA A 312 12.67 -3.71 -15.55
C ALA A 312 11.76 -2.47 -15.59
N GLU A 313 10.65 -2.44 -14.85
CA GLU A 313 9.78 -1.27 -14.77
C GLU A 313 10.51 -0.09 -14.11
N ARG A 314 11.23 -0.35 -12.99
CA ARG A 314 12.04 0.68 -12.32
C ARG A 314 13.11 1.24 -13.24
N THR A 315 13.83 0.36 -13.94
CA THR A 315 14.83 0.76 -14.93
C THR A 315 14.22 1.65 -16.01
N LYS A 316 13.06 1.27 -16.56
CA LYS A 316 12.35 2.07 -17.57
C LYS A 316 11.92 3.44 -17.03
N GLU A 317 11.38 3.49 -15.82
CA GLU A 317 10.98 4.75 -15.17
C GLU A 317 12.18 5.68 -14.94
N LYS A 318 13.30 5.12 -14.47
CA LYS A 318 14.57 5.84 -14.27
C LYS A 318 15.15 6.34 -15.60
N CYS A 319 15.14 5.53 -16.65
CA CYS A 319 15.57 5.95 -17.99
C CYS A 319 14.66 7.06 -18.54
N ARG A 320 13.33 6.93 -18.45
CA ARG A 320 12.38 7.99 -18.87
C ARG A 320 12.63 9.30 -18.13
N THR A 321 12.84 9.22 -16.81
CA THR A 321 13.20 10.38 -15.98
C THR A 321 14.52 11.00 -16.44
N GLY A 322 15.52 10.17 -16.73
CA GLY A 322 16.81 10.61 -17.25
C GLY A 322 16.68 11.34 -18.59
N THR A 323 15.94 10.79 -19.55
CA THR A 323 15.69 11.42 -20.85
C THR A 323 15.06 12.80 -20.70
N MET A 324 14.00 12.91 -19.86
CA MET A 324 13.33 14.18 -19.60
C MET A 324 14.29 15.22 -18.99
N LEU A 325 15.13 14.82 -18.03
CA LEU A 325 16.08 15.74 -17.40
C LEU A 325 17.18 16.18 -18.37
N LEU A 326 17.67 15.29 -19.24
CA LEU A 326 18.62 15.65 -20.29
C LEU A 326 18.03 16.64 -21.29
N GLU A 327 16.76 16.48 -21.67
CA GLU A 327 16.07 17.45 -22.54
C GLU A 327 15.98 18.83 -21.88
N ILE A 328 15.65 18.90 -20.59
CA ILE A 328 15.63 20.15 -19.82
C ILE A 328 17.02 20.80 -19.78
N ILE A 329 18.06 20.01 -19.50
CA ILE A 329 19.45 20.48 -19.47
C ILE A 329 19.86 21.01 -20.84
N ASN A 330 19.53 20.28 -21.91
CA ASN A 330 19.88 20.68 -23.27
C ASN A 330 19.19 21.99 -23.66
N ASN A 331 17.91 22.16 -23.33
CA ASN A 331 17.19 23.42 -23.55
C ASN A 331 17.87 24.59 -22.80
N LYS A 332 18.31 24.37 -21.55
CA LYS A 332 19.05 25.40 -20.80
C LYS A 332 20.44 25.69 -21.37
N LEU A 333 21.12 24.69 -21.94
CA LEU A 333 22.40 24.91 -22.63
C LEU A 333 22.26 25.81 -23.85
N THR A 334 21.12 25.78 -24.56
CA THR A 334 20.92 26.65 -25.75
C THR A 334 20.79 28.13 -25.40
N ILE A 335 20.30 28.45 -24.20
CA ILE A 335 20.14 29.82 -23.71
C ILE A 335 21.34 30.29 -22.87
N LEU A 336 22.37 29.46 -22.72
CA LEU A 336 23.55 29.80 -21.92
C LEU A 336 24.35 30.93 -22.62
N PRO A 337 24.55 32.10 -21.99
CA PRO A 337 25.28 33.20 -22.58
C PRO A 337 26.70 32.81 -23.02
N ALA A 338 27.21 33.48 -24.05
CA ALA A 338 28.59 33.31 -24.50
C ALA A 338 29.59 33.99 -23.55
N ASP A 339 29.19 35.10 -22.94
CA ASP A 339 29.99 35.86 -21.99
C ASP A 339 29.91 35.24 -20.59
N LYS A 340 31.04 34.66 -20.17
CA LYS A 340 31.19 33.98 -18.87
C LYS A 340 31.22 34.92 -17.67
N SER A 341 31.34 36.23 -17.88
CA SER A 341 31.46 37.23 -16.81
C SER A 341 30.11 37.82 -16.36
N THR A 342 29.01 37.40 -16.99
CA THR A 342 27.67 37.94 -16.71
C THR A 342 27.00 37.21 -15.54
N ALA A 343 26.25 37.95 -14.72
CA ALA A 343 25.41 37.36 -13.67
C ALA A 343 24.33 36.40 -14.25
N GLU A 344 23.90 36.65 -15.48
CA GLU A 344 22.98 35.77 -16.21
C GLU A 344 23.64 34.43 -16.56
N PHE A 345 24.92 34.43 -16.96
CA PHE A 345 25.69 33.20 -17.17
C PHE A 345 25.78 32.36 -15.91
N GLU A 346 26.15 32.97 -14.78
CA GLU A 346 26.25 32.25 -13.49
C GLU A 346 24.91 31.64 -13.06
N LYS A 347 23.81 32.39 -13.24
CA LYS A 347 22.46 31.90 -12.93
C LYS A 347 22.09 30.68 -13.78
N VAL A 348 22.24 30.76 -15.11
CA VAL A 348 21.90 29.64 -16.00
C VAL A 348 22.82 28.45 -15.77
N LEU A 349 24.10 28.70 -15.49
CA LEU A 349 25.07 27.67 -15.12
C LEU A 349 24.63 26.91 -13.86
N PHE A 350 24.25 27.63 -12.80
CA PHE A 350 23.75 27.02 -11.56
C PHE A 350 22.51 26.16 -11.81
N GLU A 351 21.56 26.65 -12.61
CA GLU A 351 20.36 25.88 -12.97
C GLU A 351 20.69 24.60 -13.76
N ILE A 352 21.66 24.65 -14.68
CA ILE A 352 22.12 23.46 -15.41
C ILE A 352 22.73 22.46 -14.43
N GLN A 353 23.59 22.93 -13.54
CA GLN A 353 24.27 22.11 -12.54
C GLN A 353 23.27 21.48 -11.55
N GLU A 354 22.27 22.23 -11.10
CA GLU A 354 21.18 21.72 -10.27
C GLU A 354 20.38 20.63 -11.00
N LYS A 355 20.07 20.83 -12.28
CA LYS A 355 19.36 19.82 -13.08
C LYS A 355 20.22 18.59 -13.35
N TRP A 356 21.54 18.75 -13.53
CA TRP A 356 22.46 17.63 -13.61
C TRP A 356 22.54 16.85 -12.29
N PHE A 357 22.65 17.55 -11.16
CA PHE A 357 22.61 16.91 -9.85
C PHE A 357 21.33 16.10 -9.66
N ASN A 358 20.18 16.67 -10.01
CA ASN A 358 18.90 15.96 -10.04
C ASN A 358 18.91 14.75 -10.98
N PHE A 359 19.55 14.87 -12.15
CA PHE A 359 19.73 13.74 -13.07
C PHE A 359 20.51 12.61 -12.40
N VAL A 360 21.68 12.91 -11.83
CA VAL A 360 22.53 11.92 -11.16
C VAL A 360 21.77 11.23 -10.02
N GLN A 361 21.13 11.99 -9.14
CA GLN A 361 20.40 11.43 -8.00
C GLN A 361 19.17 10.60 -8.44
N ARG A 362 18.36 11.14 -9.36
CA ARG A 362 17.08 10.53 -9.72
C ARG A 362 17.25 9.34 -10.64
N THR A 363 18.31 9.27 -11.45
CA THR A 363 18.57 8.15 -12.37
C THR A 363 19.40 7.04 -11.76
N ALA A 364 20.05 7.27 -10.62
CA ALA A 364 20.78 6.23 -9.90
C ALA A 364 19.88 5.03 -9.59
N LEU A 365 20.40 3.84 -9.90
CA LEU A 365 19.86 2.56 -9.49
C LEU A 365 20.72 2.02 -8.36
N ASP A 366 20.06 1.43 -7.36
CA ASP A 366 20.72 0.82 -6.22
C ASP A 366 20.01 -0.49 -5.92
N TYR A 367 20.71 -1.62 -6.00
CA TYR A 367 20.09 -2.92 -5.74
C TYR A 367 19.54 -3.03 -4.31
N ARG A 368 20.14 -2.31 -3.35
CA ARG A 368 19.63 -2.28 -1.97
C ARG A 368 18.24 -1.68 -1.89
N GLN A 369 17.86 -0.73 -2.76
CA GLN A 369 16.51 -0.15 -2.74
C GLN A 369 15.43 -1.22 -2.97
N ILE A 370 15.67 -2.15 -3.89
CA ILE A 370 14.72 -3.22 -4.20
C ILE A 370 14.67 -4.23 -3.06
N LEU A 371 15.85 -4.68 -2.59
CA LEU A 371 15.95 -5.59 -1.44
C LEU A 371 15.27 -5.01 -0.20
N LEU A 372 15.47 -3.72 0.06
CA LEU A 372 14.86 -3.02 1.19
C LEU A 372 13.34 -2.94 1.10
N ILE A 373 12.78 -2.66 -0.09
CA ILE A 373 11.33 -2.65 -0.29
C ILE A 373 10.74 -4.06 -0.11
N LEU A 374 11.40 -5.07 -0.66
CA LEU A 374 10.99 -6.48 -0.50
C LEU A 374 11.01 -6.89 0.96
N ALA A 375 12.10 -6.61 1.68
CA ALA A 375 12.20 -6.96 3.09
C ALA A 375 11.19 -6.23 3.96
N ARG A 376 10.97 -4.92 3.74
CA ARG A 376 9.92 -4.19 4.46
C ARG A 376 8.54 -4.81 4.23
N SER A 377 8.22 -5.13 2.97
CA SER A 377 6.96 -5.80 2.59
C SER A 377 6.80 -7.16 3.28
N PHE A 378 7.85 -7.98 3.23
CA PHE A 378 7.91 -9.29 3.87
C PHE A 378 7.72 -9.18 5.38
N LEU A 379 8.54 -8.37 6.05
CA LEU A 379 8.50 -8.18 7.50
C LEU A 379 7.15 -7.67 7.98
N TRP A 380 6.53 -6.73 7.24
CA TRP A 380 5.19 -6.28 7.60
C TRP A 380 4.14 -7.37 7.50
N ARG A 381 4.23 -8.21 6.47
CA ARG A 381 3.34 -9.38 6.30
C ARG A 381 3.54 -10.39 7.44
N GLU A 382 4.78 -10.72 7.74
CA GLU A 382 5.14 -11.65 8.80
C GLU A 382 4.76 -11.13 10.19
N LEU A 383 4.85 -9.82 10.42
CA LEU A 383 4.48 -9.22 11.71
C LEU A 383 2.98 -9.40 11.96
N LYS A 384 2.15 -9.11 10.96
CA LYS A 384 0.70 -9.34 11.03
C LYS A 384 0.35 -10.82 11.22
N LYS A 385 1.10 -11.74 10.60
CA LYS A 385 0.92 -13.19 10.82
C LYS A 385 1.29 -13.58 12.25
N CYS A 386 2.39 -13.04 12.80
CA CYS A 386 2.79 -13.27 14.18
C CYS A 386 1.70 -12.80 15.15
N MET A 387 1.15 -11.60 14.94
CA MET A 387 0.03 -11.08 15.74
C MET A 387 -1.18 -12.02 15.74
N GLY A 388 -1.55 -12.56 14.57
CA GLY A 388 -2.69 -13.46 14.43
C GLY A 388 -2.48 -14.86 15.02
N ASN A 389 -1.24 -15.34 15.08
CA ASN A 389 -0.89 -16.68 15.54
C ASN A 389 -0.38 -16.74 16.99
N ASP A 390 -0.13 -15.60 17.63
CA ASP A 390 0.45 -15.57 18.97
C ASP A 390 -0.53 -16.17 19.99
N PRO A 391 -0.13 -17.19 20.77
CA PRO A 391 -1.00 -17.82 21.75
C PRO A 391 -1.63 -16.84 22.75
N LYS A 392 -0.92 -15.76 23.11
CA LYS A 392 -1.47 -14.74 24.04
C LYS A 392 -2.61 -13.94 23.40
N VAL A 393 -2.58 -13.78 22.08
CA VAL A 393 -3.58 -13.05 21.30
C VAL A 393 -4.73 -13.98 20.87
N THR A 394 -4.43 -15.23 20.50
CA THR A 394 -5.44 -16.20 20.06
C THR A 394 -6.30 -16.74 21.20
N THR A 395 -5.78 -16.78 22.43
CA THR A 395 -6.54 -17.18 23.62
C THR A 395 -7.47 -16.09 24.15
N LYS A 396 -7.31 -14.84 23.69
CA LYS A 396 -8.24 -13.75 24.01
C LYS A 396 -9.59 -14.02 23.32
N ARG A 397 -10.63 -14.16 24.15
CA ARG A 397 -12.02 -14.32 23.69
C ARG A 397 -12.48 -13.07 22.96
N ILE A 398 -13.31 -13.26 21.93
CA ILE A 398 -13.95 -12.15 21.22
C ILE A 398 -15.33 -11.92 21.84
N SER A 399 -15.52 -10.72 22.40
CA SER A 399 -16.78 -10.26 22.98
C SER A 399 -17.63 -9.48 21.98
N ALA A 400 -18.89 -9.17 22.35
CA ALA A 400 -19.73 -8.27 21.56
C ALA A 400 -19.13 -6.86 21.47
N ALA A 401 -18.53 -6.38 22.57
CA ALA A 401 -17.88 -5.07 22.63
C ALA A 401 -16.70 -4.95 21.65
N ASP A 402 -15.92 -6.03 21.46
CA ASP A 402 -14.83 -6.05 20.47
C ASP A 402 -15.37 -5.90 19.03
N ILE A 403 -16.50 -6.56 18.73
CA ILE A 403 -17.18 -6.42 17.43
C ILE A 403 -17.68 -4.97 17.28
N ASP A 404 -18.32 -4.43 18.30
CA ASP A 404 -18.93 -3.10 18.26
C ASP A 404 -17.88 -1.99 18.15
N ALA A 405 -16.72 -2.12 18.78
CA ALA A 405 -15.61 -1.16 18.62
C ALA A 405 -15.10 -1.03 17.17
N ILE A 406 -15.35 -2.04 16.32
CA ILE A 406 -14.93 -2.06 14.91
C ILE A 406 -16.08 -1.70 13.96
N PHE A 407 -17.30 -2.11 14.31
CA PHE A 407 -18.49 -1.90 13.48
C PHE A 407 -19.33 -0.68 13.88
N ALA A 408 -19.01 0.00 14.99
CA ALA A 408 -19.60 1.31 15.29
C ALA A 408 -19.33 2.26 14.13
N ASN A 409 -20.37 2.99 13.73
CA ASN A 409 -20.23 4.01 12.70
C ASN A 409 -19.25 5.07 13.21
N VAL A 410 -18.26 5.44 12.38
CA VAL A 410 -17.51 6.68 12.58
C VAL A 410 -18.43 7.84 12.22
N THR A 411 -19.43 8.05 13.07
CA THR A 411 -20.37 9.17 13.03
C THR A 411 -20.63 9.55 14.47
N GLU A 412 -19.61 10.08 15.13
CA GLU A 412 -19.65 10.98 16.30
C GLU A 412 -18.19 11.25 16.69
N ASP A 413 -17.86 12.52 16.92
CA ASP A 413 -16.54 13.07 17.25
C ASP A 413 -15.45 13.08 16.16
N SER A 414 -15.65 13.94 15.16
CA SER A 414 -14.61 14.93 14.90
C SER A 414 -15.29 16.29 14.85
N GLY A 415 -15.32 16.96 16.01
CA GLY A 415 -15.62 18.38 16.08
C GLY A 415 -14.73 19.11 15.09
N ILE A 416 -15.34 19.57 14.01
CA ILE A 416 -14.79 20.63 13.19
C ILE A 416 -14.88 21.86 14.08
N THR A 417 -13.88 22.07 14.93
CA THR A 417 -13.59 23.40 15.45
C THR A 417 -13.06 24.20 14.28
N SER A 418 -14.00 24.90 13.65
CA SER A 418 -13.76 26.11 12.89
C SER A 418 -13.03 27.14 13.74
N ALA A 419 -11.73 27.30 13.49
CA ALA A 419 -10.90 28.49 13.74
C ALA A 419 -9.57 28.14 13.03
N GLU A 420 -8.99 28.91 12.11
CA GLU A 420 -8.88 30.35 12.00
C GLU A 420 -8.72 30.74 10.51
N GLU A 421 -9.58 31.64 10.04
CA GLU A 421 -9.19 32.68 9.08
C GLU A 421 -9.00 33.98 9.89
N GLN A 422 -8.12 34.87 9.42
CA GLN A 422 -7.62 36.12 10.04
C GLN A 422 -6.39 35.86 10.94
N THR A 423 -5.15 36.09 10.53
CA THR A 423 -4.57 37.24 9.81
C THR A 423 -3.27 36.84 9.13
#